data_AF-F9EPT4-F1
#
_entry.id   AF-F9EPT4-F1
#
_cell.length_a   1.000
_cell.length_b   1.000
_cell.length_c   1.000
_cell.angle_alpha   90.00
_cell.angle_beta   90.00
_cell.angle_gamma   90.00
#
_symmetry.space_group_name_H-M   'P 1'
#
loop_
_entity.id
_entity.type
_entity.pdbx_description
1 polymer ?
#
loop_
_entity_poly.entity_id
_entity_poly.type
_entity_poly.pdbx_seq_one_letter_code
_entity_poly.pdbx_strand_id
1 'polypeptide(L)' 'MKKVANKFFPVSIDLNNKNILVIGAGKIALRKVETLMGYNCNILIITKDILEEKFLELEKNNKIKILKNQEFEEKFLE' A
#
# COMPACT_ATOMS: atom_id res chain seq x y z
N MET A 1 -27.69 -1.51 -26.84
CA MET A 1 -26.79 -1.66 -25.67
C MET A 1 -27.20 -0.66 -24.60
N LYS A 2 -27.58 -1.09 -23.38
CA LYS A 2 -27.88 -0.17 -22.27
C LYS A 2 -26.55 0.40 -21.75
N LYS A 3 -26.39 1.73 -21.82
CA LYS A 3 -25.24 2.43 -21.24
C LYS A 3 -25.36 2.35 -19.72
N VAL A 4 -24.55 1.52 -19.07
CA VAL A 4 -24.46 1.47 -17.60
C VAL A 4 -23.73 2.74 -17.17
N ALA A 5 -24.35 3.56 -16.32
CA ALA A 5 -23.70 4.75 -15.78
C ALA A 5 -22.52 4.33 -14.88
N ASN A 6 -21.34 4.90 -15.12
CA ASN A 6 -20.18 4.68 -14.24
C ASN A 6 -20.44 5.36 -12.89
N LYS A 7 -20.33 4.58 -11.80
CA LYS A 7 -20.56 5.06 -10.43
C LYS A 7 -19.41 5.88 -9.87
N PHE A 8 -18.22 5.80 -10.48
CA PHE A 8 -17.01 6.44 -9.98
C PHE A 8 -16.54 7.52 -10.94
N PHE A 9 -16.23 8.69 -10.37
CA PHE A 9 -15.56 9.76 -11.09
C PHE A 9 -14.04 9.54 -11.01
N PRO A 10 -13.31 9.55 -12.13
CA PRO A 10 -11.86 9.43 -12.09
C PRO A 10 -11.25 10.68 -11.50
N VAL A 11 -10.38 10.52 -10.51
CA VAL A 11 -9.60 11.61 -9.90
C VAL A 11 -8.12 11.29 -9.97
N SER A 12 -7.31 12.32 -10.20
CA SER A 12 -5.86 12.27 -9.99
C SER A 12 -5.56 12.87 -8.62
N ILE A 13 -4.76 12.17 -7.82
CA ILE A 13 -4.41 12.57 -6.46
C ILE A 13 -2.88 12.71 -6.42
N ASP A 14 -2.39 13.84 -5.90
CA ASP A 14 -0.96 14.01 -5.64
C ASP A 14 -0.57 13.23 -4.37
N LEU A 15 0.27 12.22 -4.56
CA LEU A 15 0.78 11.35 -3.48
C LEU A 15 2.17 11.76 -3.00
N ASN A 16 2.77 12.81 -3.57
CA ASN A 16 4.09 13.26 -3.21
C ASN A 16 4.17 13.56 -1.70
N ASN A 17 5.09 12.90 -1.01
CA ASN A 17 5.30 12.95 0.45
C ASN A 17 4.05 12.62 1.30
N LYS A 18 3.03 11.96 0.74
CA LYS A 18 1.86 11.52 1.50
C LYS A 18 2.13 10.19 2.21
N ASN A 19 1.56 10.04 3.41
CA ASN A 19 1.61 8.78 4.15
C ASN A 19 0.55 7.82 3.59
N ILE A 20 0.97 6.63 3.18
CA ILE A 20 0.10 5.58 2.68
C ILE A 20 0.24 4.36 3.59
N LEU A 21 -0.88 3.94 4.16
CA LEU A 21 -0.98 2.68 4.89
C LEU A 21 -1.42 1.55 3.95
N VAL A 22 -0.69 0.44 3.97
CA VAL A 22 -1.03 -0.81 3.28
C VAL A 22 -1.19 -1.92 4.31
N ILE A 23 -2.31 -2.64 4.26
CA ILE A 23 -2.59 -3.76 5.17
C ILE A 23 -2.38 -5.07 4.40
N GLY A 24 -1.51 -5.93 4.93
CA GLY A 24 -1.10 -7.20 4.36
C GLY A 24 0.18 -7.13 3.52
N ALA A 25 0.91 -8.25 3.47
CA ALA A 25 2.17 -8.41 2.73
C ALA A 25 2.16 -9.67 1.84
N GLY A 26 1.06 -9.88 1.10
CA GLY A 26 0.95 -10.91 0.07
C GLY A 26 0.97 -10.35 -1.35
N LYS A 27 0.78 -11.21 -2.35
CA LYS A 27 0.83 -10.89 -3.79
C LYS A 27 0.06 -9.64 -4.21
N ILE A 28 -1.17 -9.45 -3.70
CA ILE A 28 -2.01 -8.30 -4.05
C ILE A 28 -1.46 -6.99 -3.47
N ALA A 29 -0.97 -7.03 -2.24
CA ALA A 29 -0.34 -5.87 -1.61
C ALA A 29 0.94 -5.49 -2.35
N LEU A 30 1.75 -6.47 -2.77
CA LEU A 30 2.99 -6.21 -3.50
C LEU A 30 2.73 -5.43 -4.78
N ARG A 31 1.76 -5.88 -5.59
CA ARG A 31 1.38 -5.19 -6.84
C ARG A 31 0.95 -3.72 -6.60
N LYS A 32 0.22 -3.47 -5.51
CA LYS A 32 -0.21 -2.10 -5.14
C LYS A 32 0.99 -1.25 -4.72
N VAL A 33 1.87 -1.80 -3.90
CA VAL A 33 3.08 -1.13 -3.41
C VAL A 33 4.03 -0.79 -4.55
N GLU A 34 4.24 -1.70 -5.50
CA GLU A 34 5.05 -1.43 -6.70
C GLU A 34 4.52 -0.25 -7.51
N THR A 35 3.20 -0.12 -7.61
CA THR A 35 2.57 1.05 -8.27
C THR A 35 2.81 2.33 -7.46
N LEU A 36 2.59 2.28 -6.13
CA LEU A 36 2.73 3.43 -5.23
C LEU A 36 4.18 3.95 -5.14
N MET A 37 5.17 3.06 -5.26
CA MET A 37 6.59 3.42 -5.25
C MET A 37 6.98 4.40 -6.38
N GLY A 38 6.18 4.49 -7.45
CA GLY A 38 6.38 5.48 -8.52
C GLY A 38 6.01 6.93 -8.17
N TYR A 39 5.38 7.18 -7.01
CA TYR A 39 4.76 8.47 -6.68
C TYR A 39 5.40 9.22 -5.49
N ASN A 40 6.62 8.86 -5.09
CA ASN A 40 7.34 9.49 -3.97
C ASN A 40 6.50 9.63 -2.68
N CYS A 41 5.79 8.57 -2.29
CA CYS A 41 4.99 8.53 -1.06
C CYS A 41 5.69 7.75 0.05
N ASN A 42 5.27 7.98 1.30
CA ASN A 42 5.77 7.27 2.48
C ASN A 42 4.89 6.04 2.73
N ILE A 43 5.40 4.84 2.44
CA ILE A 43 4.61 3.62 2.54
C ILE A 43 4.90 2.91 3.88
N LEU A 44 3.85 2.72 4.68
CA LEU A 44 3.83 1.88 5.87
C LEU A 44 3.01 0.62 5.58
N ILE A 45 3.57 -0.54 5.91
CA ILE A 45 2.89 -1.83 5.78
C ILE A 45 2.63 -2.42 7.15
N ILE A 46 1.40 -2.85 7.40
CA ILE A 46 1.01 -3.60 8.60
C ILE A 46 0.63 -5.01 8.18
N THR A 47 1.24 -6.02 8.79
CA THR A 47 0.94 -7.41 8.45
C THR A 47 1.20 -8.36 9.61
N LYS A 48 0.41 -9.44 9.68
CA LYS A 48 0.68 -10.59 10.55
C LYS A 48 1.84 -11.41 9.97
N ASP A 49 1.73 -11.77 8.70
CA ASP A 49 2.70 -12.59 7.99
C ASP A 49 3.21 -11.90 6.72
N ILE A 50 4.46 -12.20 6.34
CA ILE A 50 5.02 -11.76 5.06
C ILE A 50 5.03 -12.98 4.14
N LEU A 51 4.17 -12.95 3.11
CA LEU A 51 4.04 -14.05 2.15
C LEU A 51 4.88 -13.82 0.88
N GLU A 52 5.34 -12.59 0.65
CA GLU A 52 6.20 -12.22 -0.49
C GLU A 52 7.54 -11.68 0.01
N GLU A 53 8.64 -12.38 -0.27
CA GLU A 53 9.98 -12.03 0.21
C GLU A 53 10.45 -10.65 -0.27
N LYS A 54 9.92 -10.17 -1.42
CA LYS A 54 10.24 -8.85 -1.96
C LYS A 54 9.95 -7.71 -0.98
N PHE A 55 9.01 -7.88 -0.05
CA PHE A 55 8.79 -6.91 1.02
C PHE A 55 10.02 -6.73 1.93
N LEU A 56 10.73 -7.82 2.25
CA LEU A 56 11.94 -7.78 3.06
C LEU A 56 13.07 -7.07 2.34
N GLU A 57 13.19 -7.27 1.02
CA GLU A 57 14.15 -6.56 0.19
C GLU A 57 13.86 -5.05 0.14
N LEU A 58 12.59 -4.68 -0.06
CA LEU A 58 12.15 -3.28 -0.10
C LEU A 58 12.36 -2.57 1.23
N GLU A 59 12.08 -3.24 2.35
CA GLU A 59 12.34 -2.73 3.70
C GLU A 59 13.85 -2.54 3.92
N LYS A 60 14.67 -3.53 3.58
CA LYS A 60 16.15 -3.45 3.69
C LYS A 60 16.73 -2.29 2.88
N ASN A 61 16.13 -1.98 1.73
CA ASN A 61 16.52 -0.87 0.86
C ASN A 61 15.89 0.48 1.28
N ASN A 62 15.26 0.56 2.45
CA ASN A 62 14.57 1.74 2.99
C ASN A 62 13.50 2.32 2.04
N LYS A 63 12.91 1.50 1.18
CA LYS A 63 11.83 1.93 0.26
C LYS A 63 10.46 1.95 0.93
N ILE A 64 10.27 1.13 1.95
CA ILE A 64 9.03 1.00 2.73
C ILE A 64 9.38 0.75 4.20
N LYS A 65 8.40 0.95 5.09
CA LYS A 65 8.47 0.51 6.49
C LYS A 65 7.46 -0.62 6.73
N ILE A 66 7.81 -1.62 7.54
CA ILE A 66 6.91 -2.74 7.86
C ILE A 66 6.77 -2.92 9.37
N LEU A 67 5.53 -3.00 9.86
CA LEU A 67 5.19 -3.49 11.18
C LEU A 67 4.78 -4.97 11.05
N LYS A 68 5.70 -5.85 11.47
CA LYS A 68 5.56 -7.32 11.40
C LYS A 68 4.82 -7.85 12.62
N ASN A 69 4.15 -9.00 12.47
CA ASN A 69 3.34 -9.62 13.52
C ASN A 69 2.30 -8.67 14.14
N GLN A 70 1.86 -7.67 13.37
CA GLN A 70 0.94 -6.62 13.82
C GLN A 70 -0.38 -6.76 13.08
N GLU A 71 -1.48 -6.86 13.83
CA GLU A 71 -2.82 -6.77 13.29
C GLU A 71 -3.20 -5.30 13.06
N PHE A 72 -4.05 -5.06 12.06
CA PHE A 72 -4.58 -3.72 11.84
C PHE A 72 -5.46 -3.29 13.02
N GLU A 73 -5.29 -2.04 13.43
CA GLU A 73 -6.09 -1.33 14.42
C GLU A 73 -6.36 0.08 13.90
N GLU A 74 -7.52 0.68 14.23
CA GLU A 74 -7.89 1.99 13.68
C GLU A 74 -6.90 3.12 14.03
N LYS A 75 -6.16 2.99 15.13
CA LYS A 75 -5.09 3.92 15.54
C LYS A 75 -4.01 4.15 14.48
N PHE A 76 -3.89 3.26 13.49
CA PHE A 76 -2.92 3.40 12.40
C PHE A 76 -3.41 4.30 11.24
N LEU A 77 -4.67 4.75 11.27
CA LEU A 77 -5.23 5.68 10.29
C LEU A 77 -5.03 7.16 10.66
N GLU A 78 -4.58 7.44 11.88
CA GLU A 78 -4.40 8.79 12.43
C GLU A 78 -3.05 9.43 12.05
#